data_AF-A0A9E3YJ31-F1
#
_entry.id   AF-A0A9E3YJ31-F1
#
_cell.length_a   1.000
_cell.length_b   1.000
_cell.length_c   1.000
_cell.angle_alpha   90.00
_cell.angle_beta   90.00
_cell.angle_gamma   90.00
#
_symmetry.space_group_name_H-M   'P 1'
#
loop_
_entity.id
_entity.type
_entity.pdbx_description
1 polymer ?
#
loop_
_entity_poly.entity_id
_entity_poly.type
_entity_poly.pdbx_seq_one_letter_code
_entity_poly.pdbx_strand_id
1 'polypeptide(L)'
;RKDRVDDALNATRAAVQEGVIVGGGVALVQAGKGLEGLTGANSDQNAGIAIVRRALEAPLRQIADNAGVDGAVVAGKVRESADVNFGFNAQTEEYGDMFKFGVIDPAKVTRTALEDAASIAGLLITTEAMIAEKPEPKGAAPAMPDMGGMGGMM
;
A
#
# COMPACT_ATOMS: atom_id res chain seq x y z
N ARG A 1 -20.87 7.89 -1.60
CA ARG A 1 -21.69 7.61 -0.37
C ARG A 1 -21.95 6.12 -0.22
N LYS A 2 -22.31 5.42 -1.31
CA LYS A 2 -22.43 3.96 -1.37
C LYS A 2 -21.11 3.26 -0.99
N ASP A 3 -20.00 3.67 -1.59
CA ASP A 3 -18.69 3.03 -1.38
C ASP A 3 -18.26 3.03 0.10
N ARG A 4 -18.43 4.16 0.80
CA ARG A 4 -18.17 4.25 2.26
C ARG A 4 -18.98 3.25 3.09
N VAL A 5 -20.22 2.95 2.70
CA VAL A 5 -21.07 1.98 3.42
C VAL A 5 -20.61 0.56 3.12
N ASP A 6 -20.28 0.27 1.87
CA ASP A 6 -19.77 -1.03 1.45
C ASP A 6 -18.42 -1.32 2.14
N ASP A 7 -17.51 -0.34 2.21
CA ASP A 7 -16.22 -0.45 2.91
C ASP A 7 -16.41 -0.71 4.39
N ALA A 8 -17.29 0.03 5.07
CA ALA A 8 -17.57 -0.17 6.50
C ALA A 8 -18.18 -1.54 6.79
N LEU A 9 -19.08 -2.04 5.94
CA LEU A 9 -19.67 -3.37 6.07
C LEU A 9 -18.62 -4.48 5.88
N ASN A 10 -17.72 -4.32 4.91
CA ASN A 10 -16.67 -5.29 4.66
C ASN A 10 -15.60 -5.27 5.76
N ALA A 11 -15.23 -4.10 6.27
CA ALA A 11 -14.30 -3.95 7.39
C ALA A 11 -14.82 -4.63 8.66
N THR A 12 -16.11 -4.43 9.00
CA THR A 12 -16.73 -5.09 10.16
C THR A 12 -16.80 -6.60 9.99
N ARG A 13 -17.14 -7.10 8.79
CA ARG A 13 -17.09 -8.56 8.50
C ARG A 13 -15.68 -9.14 8.65
N ALA A 14 -14.66 -8.45 8.15
CA ALA A 14 -13.27 -8.88 8.27
C ALA A 14 -12.80 -8.88 9.73
N ALA A 15 -13.20 -7.86 10.51
CA ALA A 15 -12.89 -7.76 11.93
C ALA A 15 -13.52 -8.90 12.75
N VAL A 16 -14.73 -9.34 12.40
CA VAL A 16 -15.38 -10.49 13.04
C VAL A 16 -14.65 -11.81 12.73
N GLN A 17 -14.04 -11.93 11.56
CA GLN A 17 -13.37 -13.17 11.13
C GLN A 17 -12.01 -13.39 11.79
N GLU A 18 -11.14 -12.36 11.78
CA GLU A 18 -9.74 -12.49 12.23
C GLU A 18 -9.38 -11.51 13.37
N GLY A 19 -10.34 -10.77 13.90
CA GLY A 19 -10.12 -9.77 14.94
C GLY A 19 -9.59 -8.43 14.40
N VAL A 20 -9.21 -7.56 15.32
CA VAL A 20 -8.69 -6.22 15.05
C VAL A 20 -7.30 -6.05 15.67
N ILE A 21 -6.50 -5.21 15.03
CA ILE A 21 -5.15 -4.82 15.47
C ILE A 21 -5.04 -3.29 15.46
N VAL A 22 -3.96 -2.76 16.03
CA VAL A 22 -3.67 -1.34 15.95
C VAL A 22 -3.43 -0.90 14.51
N GLY A 23 -4.13 0.15 14.09
CA GLY A 23 -4.07 0.65 12.72
C GLY A 23 -2.94 1.65 12.50
N GLY A 24 -3.05 2.43 11.42
CA GLY A 24 -2.10 3.51 11.11
C GLY A 24 -0.70 3.01 10.74
N GLY A 25 -0.59 1.77 10.28
CA GLY A 25 0.69 1.12 9.97
C GLY A 25 1.52 0.69 11.18
N VAL A 26 1.03 0.92 12.41
CA VAL A 26 1.75 0.58 13.66
C VAL A 26 1.95 -0.92 13.78
N ALA A 27 0.93 -1.73 13.48
CA ALA A 27 1.04 -3.19 13.56
C ALA A 27 2.14 -3.75 12.64
N LEU A 28 2.33 -3.18 11.45
CA LEU A 28 3.39 -3.60 10.52
C LEU A 28 4.78 -3.27 11.08
N VAL A 29 4.97 -2.06 11.64
CA VAL A 29 6.22 -1.67 12.29
C VAL A 29 6.55 -2.59 13.48
N GLN A 30 5.56 -2.90 14.31
CA GLN A 30 5.74 -3.80 15.45
C GLN A 30 6.02 -5.24 15.00
N ALA A 31 5.31 -5.74 13.98
CA ALA A 31 5.57 -7.06 13.40
C ALA A 31 6.99 -7.16 12.80
N GLY A 32 7.53 -6.07 12.25
CA GLY A 32 8.89 -5.99 11.74
C GLY A 32 9.98 -6.30 12.78
N LYS A 33 9.69 -6.11 14.08
CA LYS A 33 10.60 -6.52 15.17
C LYS A 33 10.77 -8.03 15.26
N GLY A 34 9.75 -8.81 14.86
CA GLY A 34 9.84 -10.26 14.79
C GLY A 34 10.87 -10.77 13.76
N LEU A 35 11.34 -9.90 12.87
CA LEU A 35 12.41 -10.20 11.91
C LEU A 35 13.81 -9.93 12.49
N GLU A 36 13.92 -9.37 13.70
CA GLU A 36 15.21 -9.14 14.35
C GLU A 36 15.89 -10.47 14.70
N GLY A 37 17.15 -10.63 14.29
CA GLY A 37 17.89 -11.87 14.48
C GLY A 37 17.55 -12.99 13.51
N LEU A 38 16.57 -12.80 12.61
CA LEU A 38 16.29 -13.76 11.55
C LEU A 38 17.43 -13.78 10.53
N THR A 39 18.01 -14.95 10.30
CA THR A 39 19.08 -15.17 9.32
C THR A 39 18.62 -16.12 8.22
N GLY A 40 18.83 -15.72 6.97
CA GLY A 40 18.63 -16.58 5.81
C GLY A 40 19.78 -17.58 5.61
N ALA A 41 19.60 -18.49 4.67
CA ALA A 41 20.59 -19.50 4.30
C ALA A 41 21.81 -18.93 3.58
N ASN A 42 21.71 -17.72 3.01
CA ASN A 42 22.79 -17.03 2.30
C ASN A 42 22.65 -15.50 2.42
N SER A 43 23.64 -14.78 1.88
CA SER A 43 23.69 -13.30 1.90
C SER A 43 22.49 -12.65 1.22
N ASP A 44 21.98 -13.26 0.15
CA ASP A 44 20.89 -12.70 -0.65
C ASP A 44 19.56 -12.78 0.10
N GLN A 45 19.32 -13.88 0.81
CA GLN A 45 18.18 -14.01 1.71
C GLN A 45 18.27 -13.02 2.88
N ASN A 46 19.47 -12.78 3.43
CA ASN A 46 19.66 -11.75 4.46
C ASN A 46 19.30 -10.34 3.93
N ALA A 47 19.70 -10.04 2.70
CA ALA A 47 19.31 -8.79 2.04
C ALA A 47 17.78 -8.70 1.84
N GLY A 48 17.13 -9.79 1.43
CA GLY A 48 15.67 -9.88 1.30
C GLY A 48 14.94 -9.62 2.62
N ILE A 49 15.38 -10.23 3.72
CA ILE A 49 14.83 -9.98 5.06
C ILE A 49 14.96 -8.50 5.44
N ALA A 50 16.12 -7.88 5.17
CA ALA A 50 16.33 -6.46 5.44
C ALA A 50 15.41 -5.55 4.60
N ILE A 51 15.16 -5.91 3.33
CA ILE A 51 14.21 -5.20 2.45
C ILE A 51 12.80 -5.25 3.04
N VAL A 52 12.32 -6.43 3.42
CA VAL A 52 10.98 -6.59 4.01
C VAL A 52 10.87 -5.78 5.31
N ARG A 53 11.86 -5.89 6.21
CA ARG A 53 11.87 -5.12 7.47
C ARG A 53 11.76 -3.62 7.23
N ARG A 54 12.46 -3.09 6.23
CA ARG A 54 12.36 -1.67 5.84
C ARG A 54 11.00 -1.33 5.21
N ALA A 55 10.45 -2.21 4.39
CA ALA A 55 9.19 -1.98 3.69
C ALA A 55 7.99 -1.90 4.64
N LEU A 56 8.01 -2.66 5.74
CA LEU A 56 6.96 -2.65 6.77
C LEU A 56 6.78 -1.27 7.45
N GLU A 57 7.80 -0.42 7.46
CA GLU A 57 7.71 0.94 8.00
C GLU A 57 7.09 1.95 7.01
N ALA A 58 7.08 1.64 5.71
CA ALA A 58 6.67 2.57 4.67
C ALA A 58 5.23 3.09 4.82
N PRO A 59 4.21 2.25 5.18
CA PRO A 59 2.85 2.73 5.33
C PRO A 59 2.69 3.79 6.42
N LEU A 60 3.28 3.56 7.60
CA LEU A 60 3.23 4.51 8.71
C LEU A 60 3.96 5.82 8.35
N ARG A 61 5.13 5.72 7.70
CA ARG A 61 5.87 6.89 7.23
C ARG A 61 5.04 7.72 6.25
N GLN A 62 4.42 7.07 5.28
CA GLN A 62 3.59 7.76 4.29
C GLN A 62 2.38 8.44 4.93
N ILE A 63 1.76 7.81 5.94
CA ILE A 63 0.65 8.41 6.70
C ILE A 63 1.11 9.67 7.44
N ALA A 64 2.26 9.61 8.11
CA ALA A 64 2.83 10.76 8.82
C ALA A 64 3.24 11.89 7.87
N ASP A 65 3.91 11.56 6.77
CA ASP A 65 4.34 12.54 5.75
C ASP A 65 3.11 13.24 5.12
N ASN A 66 2.02 12.49 4.88
CA ASN A 66 0.75 13.05 4.41
C ASN A 66 0.08 13.99 5.43
N ALA A 67 0.38 13.82 6.71
CA ALA A 67 -0.04 14.72 7.80
C ALA A 67 0.95 15.88 8.03
N GLY A 68 2.02 15.99 7.24
CA GLY A 68 3.02 17.06 7.36
C GLY A 68 4.06 16.84 8.47
N VAL A 69 4.13 15.64 9.03
CA VAL A 69 5.11 15.28 10.09
C VAL A 69 6.15 14.32 9.50
N ASP A 70 7.42 14.46 9.88
CA ASP A 70 8.50 13.61 9.38
C ASP A 70 8.26 12.13 9.75
N GLY A 71 7.91 11.33 8.75
CA GLY A 71 7.59 9.93 8.92
C GLY A 71 8.75 9.09 9.46
N ALA A 72 10.00 9.43 9.19
CA ALA A 72 11.15 8.70 9.72
C ALA A 72 11.25 8.87 11.25
N VAL A 73 10.97 10.07 11.76
CA VAL A 73 10.91 10.34 13.20
C VAL A 73 9.75 9.57 13.85
N VAL A 74 8.58 9.58 13.22
CA VAL A 74 7.41 8.84 13.73
C VAL A 74 7.67 7.34 13.78
N ALA A 75 8.15 6.76 12.68
CA ALA A 75 8.48 5.33 12.59
C ALA A 75 9.53 4.92 13.61
N GLY A 76 10.57 5.75 13.80
CA GLY A 76 11.61 5.53 14.81
C GLY A 76 11.03 5.42 16.23
N LYS A 77 10.20 6.39 16.64
CA LYS A 77 9.56 6.39 17.97
C LYS A 77 8.67 5.17 18.20
N VAL A 78 7.86 4.79 17.20
CA VAL A 78 6.98 3.61 17.29
C VAL A 78 7.80 2.32 17.39
N ARG A 79 8.88 2.21 16.60
CA ARG A 79 9.78 1.06 16.66
C ARG A 79 10.52 0.96 17.99
N GLU A 80 10.90 2.07 18.62
CA GLU A 80 11.59 2.04 19.92
C GLU A 80 10.66 1.69 21.10
N SER A 81 9.35 1.88 20.96
CA SER A 81 8.39 1.57 22.01
C SER A 81 8.27 0.07 22.28
N ALA A 82 8.32 -0.33 23.56
CA ALA A 82 7.98 -1.69 23.97
C ALA A 82 6.46 -1.97 23.98
N ASP A 83 5.65 -0.91 24.04
CA ASP A 83 4.20 -1.02 23.96
C ASP A 83 3.78 -1.19 22.49
N VAL A 84 3.21 -2.36 22.19
CA VAL A 84 2.72 -2.71 20.85
C VAL A 84 1.54 -1.86 20.42
N ASN A 85 0.82 -1.22 21.36
CA ASN A 85 -0.30 -0.35 21.05
C ASN A 85 0.10 1.11 20.85
N PHE A 86 1.34 1.46 21.20
CA PHE A 86 1.84 2.82 21.05
C PHE A 86 2.04 3.18 19.58
N GLY A 87 1.42 4.28 19.16
CA GLY A 87 1.45 4.76 17.79
C GLY A 87 1.33 6.27 17.70
N PHE A 88 1.16 6.74 16.47
CA PHE A 88 0.93 8.14 16.15
C PHE A 88 -0.42 8.29 15.46
N ASN A 89 -1.29 9.09 16.06
CA ASN A 89 -2.58 9.43 15.47
C ASN A 89 -2.40 10.62 14.53
N ALA A 90 -2.35 10.36 13.23
CA ALA A 90 -2.17 11.40 12.21
C ALA A 90 -3.34 12.41 12.11
N GLN A 91 -4.50 12.12 12.70
CA GLN A 91 -5.62 13.07 12.72
C GLN A 91 -5.46 14.15 13.80
N THR A 92 -4.84 13.81 14.92
CA THR A 92 -4.63 14.71 16.06
C THR A 92 -3.17 15.10 16.26
N GLU A 93 -2.25 14.47 15.53
CA GLU A 93 -0.80 14.58 15.68
C GLU A 93 -0.27 14.17 17.07
N GLU A 94 -1.01 13.32 17.78
CA GLU A 94 -0.66 12.86 19.12
C GLU A 94 -0.09 11.43 19.12
N TYR A 95 0.85 11.18 20.04
CA TYR A 95 1.35 9.84 20.32
C TYR A 95 0.58 9.21 21.48
N GLY A 96 0.30 7.91 21.39
CA GLY A 96 -0.42 7.21 22.44
C GLY A 96 -0.94 5.85 22.02
N ASP A 97 -1.89 5.34 22.80
CA ASP A 97 -2.52 4.05 22.57
C ASP A 97 -3.54 4.13 21.43
N MET A 98 -3.23 3.44 20.33
CA MET A 98 -4.04 3.49 19.10
C MET A 98 -5.44 2.88 19.30
N PHE A 99 -5.63 1.92 20.22
CA PHE A 99 -6.95 1.42 20.56
C PHE A 99 -7.79 2.49 21.27
N LYS A 100 -7.18 3.24 22.20
CA LYS A 100 -7.87 4.37 22.88
C LYS A 100 -8.23 5.49 21.91
N PHE A 101 -7.39 5.72 20.89
CA PHE A 101 -7.71 6.65 19.81
C PHE A 101 -8.74 6.11 18.81
N GLY A 102 -9.11 4.84 18.88
CA GLY A 102 -10.04 4.22 17.94
C GLY A 102 -9.44 3.98 16.55
N VAL A 103 -8.12 4.06 16.41
CA VAL A 103 -7.40 3.81 15.15
C VAL A 103 -7.06 2.32 15.09
N ILE A 104 -7.98 1.55 14.53
CA ILE A 104 -7.93 0.10 14.44
C ILE A 104 -8.09 -0.37 13.00
N ASP A 105 -7.42 -1.47 12.67
CA ASP A 105 -7.56 -2.15 11.38
C ASP A 105 -7.98 -3.60 11.60
N PRO A 106 -8.84 -4.20 10.74
CA PRO A 106 -9.07 -5.63 10.74
C PRO A 106 -7.75 -6.38 10.45
N ALA A 107 -7.44 -7.42 11.23
CA ALA A 107 -6.19 -8.16 11.08
C ALA A 107 -6.02 -8.74 9.67
N LYS A 108 -7.10 -9.28 9.12
CA LYS A 108 -7.19 -9.82 7.76
C LYS A 108 -6.76 -8.80 6.71
N VAL A 109 -7.18 -7.53 6.83
CA VAL A 109 -6.87 -6.49 5.84
C VAL A 109 -5.37 -6.25 5.79
N THR A 110 -4.73 -6.12 6.96
CA THR A 110 -3.28 -5.88 7.04
C THR A 110 -2.48 -7.09 6.54
N ARG A 111 -2.87 -8.31 6.95
CA ARG A 111 -2.21 -9.55 6.53
C ARG A 111 -2.31 -9.76 5.03
N THR A 112 -3.52 -9.68 4.46
CA THR A 112 -3.74 -9.88 3.03
C THR A 112 -3.04 -8.81 2.20
N ALA A 113 -3.04 -7.54 2.63
CA ALA A 113 -2.30 -6.49 1.95
C ALA A 113 -0.79 -6.79 1.86
N LEU A 114 -0.19 -7.31 2.94
CA LEU A 114 1.22 -7.69 2.95
C LEU A 114 1.50 -8.91 2.06
N GLU A 115 0.66 -9.95 2.14
CA GLU A 115 0.78 -11.16 1.33
C GLU A 115 0.66 -10.85 -0.18
N ASP A 116 -0.34 -10.05 -0.57
CA ASP A 116 -0.56 -9.65 -1.96
C ASP A 116 0.59 -8.78 -2.48
N ALA A 117 1.07 -7.82 -1.68
CA ALA A 117 2.21 -6.98 -2.05
C ALA A 117 3.49 -7.81 -2.23
N ALA A 118 3.76 -8.75 -1.33
CA ALA A 118 4.91 -9.64 -1.43
C ALA A 118 4.81 -10.56 -2.66
N SER A 119 3.62 -11.07 -2.96
CA SER A 119 3.35 -11.91 -4.13
C SER A 119 3.67 -11.19 -5.44
N ILE A 120 3.14 -9.97 -5.62
CA ILE A 120 3.41 -9.17 -6.82
C ILE A 120 4.88 -8.76 -6.90
N ALA A 121 5.51 -8.37 -5.78
CA ALA A 121 6.93 -8.04 -5.77
C ALA A 121 7.80 -9.23 -6.18
N GLY A 122 7.51 -10.43 -5.66
CA GLY A 122 8.21 -11.66 -6.02
C GLY A 122 8.06 -12.03 -7.51
N LEU A 123 6.85 -11.87 -8.05
CA LEU A 123 6.60 -12.05 -9.49
C LEU A 123 7.44 -11.07 -10.32
N LEU A 124 7.41 -9.78 -10.01
CA LEU A 124 8.12 -8.76 -10.79
C LEU A 124 9.64 -8.88 -10.71
N ILE A 125 10.20 -9.18 -9.53
CA ILE A 125 11.65 -9.31 -9.34
C ILE A 125 12.22 -10.50 -10.13
N THR A 126 11.43 -11.55 -10.34
CA THR A 126 11.82 -12.75 -11.09
C THR A 126 11.44 -12.69 -12.58
N THR A 127 10.83 -11.59 -13.02
CA THR A 127 10.41 -11.40 -14.41
C THR A 127 11.58 -10.89 -15.25
N GLU A 128 12.17 -11.78 -16.05
CA GLU A 128 13.30 -11.46 -16.93
C GLU A 128 12.90 -10.72 -18.22
N ALA A 129 11.67 -10.88 -18.68
CA ALA A 129 11.19 -10.27 -19.93
C ALA A 129 9.70 -9.90 -19.86
N MET A 130 9.36 -8.75 -20.44
CA MET A 130 7.98 -8.32 -20.67
C MET A 130 7.78 -8.06 -22.16
N ILE A 131 6.74 -8.65 -22.74
CA ILE A 131 6.35 -8.46 -24.15
C ILE A 131 5.07 -7.62 -24.15
N ALA A 132 5.08 -6.53 -24.93
CA ALA A 132 3.92 -5.66 -25.11
C ALA A 132 3.62 -5.49 -26.59
N GLU A 133 2.33 -5.38 -26.93
CA GLU A 133 1.89 -5.04 -28.28
C GLU A 133 2.09 -3.56 -28.57
N LYS A 134 2.53 -3.24 -29.79
CA LYS A 134 2.66 -1.85 -30.22
C LYS A 134 1.25 -1.23 -30.35
N PRO A 135 1.01 -0.03 -29.78
CA PRO A 135 -0.26 0.66 -29.99
C PRO A 135 -0.55 0.81 -31.48
N GLU A 136 -1.72 0.37 -31.91
CA GLU A 136 -2.15 0.60 -33.29
C GLU A 136 -2.29 2.11 -33.53
N PRO A 137 -1.78 2.64 -34.66
CA PRO A 137 -2.08 4.01 -35.04
C PRO A 137 -3.60 4.15 -35.14
N LYS A 138 -4.18 5.15 -34.46
CA LYS A 138 -5.60 5.48 -34.57
C LYS A 138 -5.93 5.57 -36.07
N GLY A 139 -6.76 4.64 -36.55
CA GLY A 139 -7.14 4.56 -37.95
C GLY A 139 -7.55 5.94 -38.45
N ALA A 140 -7.06 6.31 -39.64
CA ALA A 140 -7.54 7.50 -40.32
C ALA A 140 -9.07 7.45 -40.33
N ALA A 141 -9.69 8.43 -39.66
CA ALA A 141 -11.14 8.58 -39.74
C ALA A 141 -11.52 8.55 -41.23
N PRO A 142 -12.51 7.75 -41.66
CA PRO A 142 -12.88 7.69 -43.06
C PRO A 142 -13.11 9.11 -43.54
N ALA A 143 -12.36 9.51 -44.58
CA ALA A 143 -12.52 10.81 -45.20
C ALA A 143 -13.98 10.94 -45.59
N MET A 144 -14.70 11.86 -44.94
CA MET A 144 -16.04 12.25 -45.37
C MET A 144 -15.94 12.65 -46.84
N PRO A 145 -16.81 12.12 -47.73
CA PRO A 145 -16.81 12.50 -49.14
C PRO A 145 -16.93 14.01 -49.26
N ASP A 146 -16.03 14.60 -50.04
CA ASP A 146 -15.98 16.03 -50.29
C ASP A 146 -17.28 16.47 -50.99
N MET A 147 -18.21 17.03 -50.22
CA MET A 147 -19.37 17.77 -50.71
C MET A 147 -18.86 19.11 -51.24
N GLY A 148 -18.36 19.15 -52.47
CA GLY A 148 -17.88 20.41 -53.04
C GLY A 148 -17.34 20.34 -54.46
N GLY A 149 -18.23 20.31 -55.45
CA GLY A 149 -17.84 20.37 -56.87
C GLY A 149 -18.89 20.94 -57.81
N MET A 150 -19.72 21.87 -57.32
CA MET A 150 -20.60 22.67 -58.16
C MET A 150 -19.82 23.90 -58.64
N GLY A 151 -19.36 23.88 -59.90
CA GLY A 151 -18.93 25.11 -60.58
C GLY A 151 -17.92 24.95 -61.72
N GLY A 152 -18.39 24.99 -62.97
CA GLY A 152 -17.76 25.81 -64.02
C GLY A 152 -17.18 25.12 -65.28
N MET A 153 -17.95 25.20 -66.38
CA MET A 153 -17.52 25.35 -67.80
C MET A 153 -16.69 24.24 -68.48
N MET A 154 -17.36 23.36 -69.22
CA MET A 154 -17.52 23.40 -70.69
C MET A 154 -18.72 22.54 -71.11
#